data_AF-A0A2U1KB53-F1
#
_entry.id   AF-A0A2U1KB53-F1
#
_cell.length_a   1.000
_cell.length_b   1.000
_cell.length_c   1.000
_cell.angle_alpha   90.00
_cell.angle_beta   90.00
_cell.angle_gamma   90.00
#
_symmetry.space_group_name_H-M   'P 1'
#
loop_
_entity.id
_entity.type
_entity.pdbx_description
1 polymer ?
#
loop_
_entity_poly.entity_id
_entity_poly.type
_entity_poly.pdbx_seq_one_letter_code
_entity_poly.pdbx_strand_id
1 'polypeptide(L)'
;MAVDDVPVDDKVKRTRDLLSSFYSQESSQTSAPTNATSRFATLDTINTTSFDADQYMNLLNLSNVLYICLVTHKTGQWCPMVQKSNLEGLLQRHVEMAAEIKNLDTDLQMLVYENYNKFISATDTIKRMKNNIVGMEVNMEQLLDKIMSVQSRSDGVNTSLFEKREHIEKLHRTRNLLRKVQFIYDLPTTLQKCIKTEAYGDAVRFYTGAMPIFKAYGDSSFQDCKKASEEVISVIINKLQDKVSSDSESIQARAEAVMLLKQLDFPVENLKSKLLEKLEQFLVELDLSKEMSTGTADSSESSNGGSQSVSVGPISEVPTREFVEVVHAYHVIFPDSEEQLVKLVRDLTTRHFEAANQEIQNQISSAKLSNRLRT
;
A
#
# COMPACT_ATOMS: atom_id res chain seq x y z
N MET A 1 0.06 28.12 25.10
CA MET A 1 -0.16 28.04 26.56
C MET A 1 -0.13 26.57 26.91
N ALA A 2 0.93 26.12 27.60
CA ALA A 2 1.12 24.73 27.97
C ALA A 2 0.07 24.35 29.04
N VAL A 3 -0.64 23.26 28.80
CA VAL A 3 -1.59 22.67 29.76
C VAL A 3 -0.75 21.74 30.63
N ASP A 4 -0.54 22.14 31.88
CA ASP A 4 0.21 21.40 32.88
C ASP A 4 -0.68 20.26 33.40
N ASP A 5 -0.53 19.08 32.80
CA ASP A 5 -1.28 17.87 33.12
C ASP A 5 -0.64 17.20 34.34
N VAL A 6 -0.89 17.76 35.52
CA VAL A 6 -0.45 17.18 36.79
C VAL A 6 -1.21 15.87 37.01
N PRO A 7 -0.53 14.72 37.13
CA PRO A 7 -1.20 13.43 37.26
C PRO A 7 -2.09 13.42 38.50
N VAL A 8 -3.33 12.94 38.33
CA VAL A 8 -4.41 12.92 39.32
C VAL A 8 -3.96 12.36 40.69
N ASP A 9 -2.96 11.46 40.69
CA ASP A 9 -2.36 10.86 41.88
C ASP A 9 -1.70 11.88 42.83
N ASP A 10 -1.08 12.94 42.30
CA ASP A 10 -0.40 13.96 43.11
C ASP A 10 -1.39 14.88 43.84
N LYS A 11 -2.55 15.16 43.22
CA LYS A 11 -3.64 15.89 43.89
C LYS A 11 -4.24 15.05 45.02
N VAL A 12 -4.39 13.75 44.80
CA VAL A 12 -4.95 12.82 45.80
C VAL A 12 -3.99 12.60 46.97
N LYS A 13 -2.68 12.52 46.72
CA LYS A 13 -1.66 12.50 47.79
C LYS A 13 -1.68 13.78 48.62
N ARG A 14 -1.73 14.95 47.96
CA ARG A 14 -1.76 16.25 48.67
C ARG A 14 -3.01 16.41 49.53
N THR A 15 -4.19 16.00 49.06
CA THR A 15 -5.41 16.05 49.87
C THR A 15 -5.39 15.06 51.03
N ARG A 16 -4.81 13.87 50.84
CA ARG A 16 -4.60 12.89 51.91
C ARG A 16 -3.65 13.42 53.00
N ASP A 17 -2.56 14.08 52.63
CA ASP A 17 -1.59 14.65 53.58
C ASP A 17 -2.15 15.87 54.33
N LEU A 18 -2.97 16.70 53.67
CA LEU A 18 -3.65 17.80 54.32
C LEU A 18 -4.69 17.31 55.35
N LEU A 19 -5.41 16.24 55.02
CA LEU A 19 -6.37 15.62 55.94
C LEU A 19 -5.66 14.91 57.10
N SER A 20 -4.55 14.20 56.84
CA SER A 20 -3.79 13.56 57.92
C SER A 20 -3.22 14.59 58.89
N SER A 21 -2.68 15.71 58.40
CA SER A 21 -2.22 16.82 59.24
C SER A 21 -3.33 17.39 60.14
N PHE A 22 -4.56 17.48 59.64
CA PHE A 22 -5.68 18.05 60.38
C PHE A 22 -6.16 17.12 61.52
N TYR A 23 -6.16 15.80 61.29
CA TYR A 23 -6.60 14.82 62.28
C TYR A 23 -5.48 14.29 63.20
N SER A 24 -4.21 14.40 62.80
CA SER A 24 -3.07 14.02 63.65
C SER A 24 -2.74 15.07 64.72
N GLN A 25 -3.20 16.32 64.58
CA GLN A 25 -2.95 17.39 65.56
C GLN A 25 -3.82 17.28 66.82
N GLU A 26 -4.92 16.53 66.77
CA GLU A 26 -5.87 16.36 67.89
C GLU A 26 -5.61 15.10 68.73
N SER A 27 -4.63 14.28 68.35
CA SER A 27 -4.23 13.05 69.09
C SER A 27 -2.89 13.18 69.82
N SER A 28 -2.38 14.40 70.01
CA SER A 28 -1.13 14.64 70.75
C SER A 28 -1.15 15.96 71.53
N GLN A 29 -2.05 16.08 72.52
CA GLN A 29 -1.90 17.02 73.63
C GLN A 29 -2.20 16.34 74.97
N THR A 30 -1.29 15.45 75.38
CA THR A 30 -1.12 15.06 76.79
C THR A 30 0.36 15.04 77.13
N SER A 31 0.98 16.22 77.17
CA SER A 31 2.20 16.44 77.94
C SER A 31 2.32 17.92 78.31
N ALA A 32 2.27 18.15 79.63
CA ALA A 32 2.35 19.46 80.26
C ALA A 32 3.69 20.16 79.97
N PRO A 33 3.72 21.50 79.87
CA PRO A 33 4.90 22.28 80.23
C PRO A 33 4.74 22.80 81.67
N THR A 34 5.73 22.46 82.49
CA THR A 34 5.97 23.08 83.80
C THR A 34 6.43 24.53 83.64
N ASN A 35 6.03 25.36 84.61
CA ASN A 35 6.49 26.71 84.93
C ASN A 35 5.89 27.90 84.16
N ALA A 36 4.77 28.42 84.69
CA ALA A 36 4.61 29.84 84.99
C ALA A 36 3.51 30.05 86.02
N THR A 37 3.89 30.58 87.19
CA THR A 37 3.02 31.00 88.28
C THR A 37 2.12 32.18 87.87
N SER A 38 0.80 32.08 88.03
CA SER A 38 0.00 33.07 88.80
C SER A 38 -1.52 32.82 88.77
N ARG A 39 -2.04 32.49 89.96
CA ARG A 39 -3.29 32.99 90.56
C ARG A 39 -4.61 32.81 89.78
N PHE A 40 -5.04 31.58 89.58
CA PHE A 40 -6.46 31.25 89.72
C PHE A 40 -6.57 29.92 90.46
N ALA A 41 -7.37 29.91 91.53
CA ALA A 41 -7.60 28.72 92.34
C ALA A 41 -8.06 27.57 91.43
N THR A 42 -7.34 26.46 91.54
CA THR A 42 -7.59 25.21 90.82
C THR A 42 -9.00 24.72 91.10
N LEU A 43 -9.88 24.80 90.10
CA LEU A 43 -11.14 24.05 90.11
C LEU A 43 -10.76 22.57 89.99
N ASP A 44 -10.79 21.85 91.11
CA ASP A 44 -10.64 20.40 91.09
C ASP A 44 -11.77 19.78 90.26
N THR A 45 -11.42 18.78 89.45
CA THR A 45 -12.36 18.04 88.60
C THR A 45 -13.41 17.35 89.48
N ILE A 46 -14.68 17.35 89.08
CA ILE A 46 -15.88 16.85 89.80
C ILE A 46 -15.74 15.39 90.34
N ASN A 47 -14.70 14.66 89.92
CA ASN A 47 -14.39 13.30 90.35
C ASN A 47 -13.38 13.19 91.52
N THR A 48 -12.96 14.29 92.16
CA THR A 48 -12.09 14.23 93.34
C THR A 48 -12.89 14.13 94.64
N THR A 49 -12.39 13.34 95.60
CA THR A 49 -13.07 13.03 96.88
C THR A 49 -13.19 14.22 97.86
N SER A 50 -12.60 15.37 97.53
CA SER A 50 -12.64 16.64 98.27
C SER A 50 -13.61 17.67 97.69
N PHE A 51 -14.48 17.28 96.75
CA PHE A 51 -15.41 18.20 96.09
C PHE A 51 -16.52 18.68 97.04
N ASP A 52 -16.50 19.98 97.37
CA ASP A 52 -17.57 20.66 98.10
C ASP A 52 -18.60 21.23 97.11
N ALA A 53 -19.76 20.56 97.02
CA ALA A 53 -20.83 20.92 96.11
C ALA A 53 -21.45 22.30 96.42
N ASP A 54 -21.49 22.72 97.68
CA ASP A 54 -22.14 23.98 98.07
C ASP A 54 -21.25 25.19 97.76
N GLN A 55 -19.94 25.03 97.85
CA GLN A 55 -18.97 26.06 97.45
C GLN A 55 -18.89 26.19 95.91
N TYR A 56 -18.99 25.07 95.20
CA TYR A 56 -19.05 25.04 93.73
C TYR A 56 -20.33 25.69 93.19
N MET A 57 -21.49 25.43 93.81
CA MET A 57 -22.77 26.03 93.41
C MET A 57 -22.86 27.52 93.73
N ASN A 58 -22.24 27.99 94.83
CA ASN A 58 -22.17 29.43 95.13
C ASN A 58 -21.25 30.20 94.15
N LEU A 59 -20.12 29.61 93.75
CA LEU A 59 -19.26 30.18 92.72
C LEU A 59 -19.93 30.18 91.34
N LEU A 60 -20.68 29.12 91.01
CA LEU A 60 -21.49 29.08 89.80
C LEU A 60 -22.64 30.08 89.83
N ASN A 61 -23.27 30.39 90.97
CA ASN A 61 -24.34 31.39 91.02
C ASN A 61 -23.83 32.82 90.80
N LEU A 62 -22.70 33.21 91.41
CA LEU A 62 -22.11 34.53 91.23
C LEU A 62 -21.43 34.69 89.86
N SER A 63 -20.83 33.61 89.33
CA SER A 63 -20.22 33.60 87.99
C SER A 63 -21.26 33.48 86.88
N ASN A 64 -22.35 32.73 87.04
CA ASN A 64 -23.35 32.59 85.97
C ASN A 64 -24.08 33.89 85.67
N VAL A 65 -24.39 34.73 86.68
CA VAL A 65 -25.06 36.01 86.39
C VAL A 65 -24.17 36.90 85.51
N LEU A 66 -22.85 36.89 85.74
CA LEU A 66 -21.89 37.69 84.97
C LEU A 66 -21.48 37.02 83.64
N TYR A 67 -21.31 35.70 83.62
CA TYR A 67 -20.93 34.91 82.45
C TYR A 67 -22.08 34.77 81.45
N ILE A 68 -23.33 34.64 81.91
CA ILE A 68 -24.51 34.71 81.02
C ILE A 68 -24.58 36.10 80.37
N CYS A 69 -24.30 37.17 81.12
CA CYS A 69 -24.23 38.54 80.59
C CYS A 69 -23.07 38.75 79.59
N LEU A 70 -21.90 38.14 79.84
CA LEU A 70 -20.71 38.30 78.98
C LEU A 70 -20.75 37.43 77.72
N VAL A 71 -21.29 36.21 77.80
CA VAL A 71 -21.29 35.25 76.67
C VAL A 71 -22.45 35.48 75.72
N THR A 72 -23.57 36.02 76.20
CA THR A 72 -24.68 36.40 75.33
C THR A 72 -24.52 37.86 74.91
N HIS A 73 -23.86 38.13 73.78
CA HIS A 73 -23.72 39.47 73.19
C HIS A 73 -25.06 40.21 72.96
N LYS A 74 -26.21 39.53 73.13
CA LYS A 74 -27.56 40.12 73.07
C LYS A 74 -28.11 40.61 74.43
N THR A 75 -27.58 40.25 75.60
CA THR A 75 -28.13 40.70 76.92
C THR A 75 -28.04 42.21 77.16
N GLY A 76 -27.07 42.89 76.53
CA GLY A 76 -27.03 44.34 76.47
C GLY A 76 -28.24 44.99 75.79
N GLN A 77 -28.96 44.24 74.94
CA GLN A 77 -30.21 44.67 74.31
C GLN A 77 -31.45 44.30 75.16
N TRP A 78 -31.37 43.23 75.95
CA TRP A 78 -32.50 42.72 76.76
C TRP A 78 -32.75 43.55 78.03
N CYS A 79 -31.72 43.99 78.75
CA CYS A 79 -31.89 44.76 80.00
C CYS A 79 -32.64 46.09 79.80
N PRO A 80 -32.31 46.93 78.79
CA PRO A 80 -33.07 48.14 78.51
C PRO A 80 -34.50 47.87 78.02
N MET A 81 -34.74 46.74 77.34
CA MET A 81 -36.08 46.36 76.86
C MET A 81 -37.00 46.00 78.03
N VAL A 82 -36.52 45.21 79.00
CA VAL A 82 -37.32 44.85 80.19
C VAL A 82 -37.69 46.08 81.03
N GLN A 83 -36.83 47.11 81.06
CA GLN A 83 -37.07 48.35 81.82
C GLN A 83 -37.92 49.39 81.08
N LYS A 84 -38.06 49.32 79.74
CA LYS A 84 -38.71 50.37 78.92
C LYS A 84 -39.94 49.91 78.13
N SER A 85 -40.23 48.62 78.07
CA SER A 85 -41.39 48.08 77.34
C SER A 85 -42.61 47.90 78.26
N ASN A 86 -43.81 48.06 77.70
CA ASN A 86 -45.05 47.67 78.39
C ASN A 86 -45.14 46.13 78.47
N LEU A 87 -45.91 45.60 79.42
CA LEU A 87 -46.04 44.15 79.65
C LEU A 87 -46.47 43.39 78.38
N GLU A 88 -47.31 44.01 77.55
CA GLU A 88 -47.80 43.44 76.30
C GLU A 88 -46.67 43.25 75.27
N GLY A 89 -45.78 44.23 75.12
CA GLY A 89 -44.62 44.15 74.23
C GLY A 89 -43.60 43.11 74.68
N LEU A 90 -43.44 42.92 76.00
CA LEU A 90 -42.59 41.87 76.55
C LEU A 90 -43.19 40.47 76.31
N LEU A 91 -44.51 40.33 76.46
CA LEU A 91 -45.23 39.07 76.19
C LEU A 91 -45.16 38.70 74.71
N GLN A 92 -45.40 39.67 73.81
CA GLN A 92 -45.26 39.49 72.37
C GLN A 92 -43.84 39.05 72.00
N ARG A 93 -42.81 39.65 72.60
CA ARG A 93 -41.42 39.28 72.35
C ARG A 93 -41.08 37.88 72.89
N HIS A 94 -41.67 37.47 74.00
CA HIS A 94 -41.53 36.09 74.51
C HIS A 94 -42.15 35.08 73.55
N VAL A 95 -43.33 35.37 73.00
CA VAL A 95 -43.99 34.53 71.99
C VAL A 95 -43.15 34.43 70.71
N GLU A 96 -42.62 35.56 70.23
CA GLU A 96 -41.72 35.59 69.08
C GLU A 96 -40.42 34.80 69.32
N MET A 97 -39.80 34.95 70.49
CA MET A 97 -38.63 34.14 70.85
C MET A 97 -38.96 32.65 70.92
N ALA A 98 -40.11 32.28 71.49
CA ALA A 98 -40.51 30.88 71.54
C ALA A 98 -40.70 30.30 70.13
N ALA A 99 -41.25 31.10 69.20
CA ALA A 99 -41.35 30.73 67.79
C ALA A 99 -39.96 30.64 67.12
N GLU A 100 -39.07 31.59 67.38
CA GLU A 100 -37.68 31.62 66.86
C GLU A 100 -36.89 30.39 67.33
N ILE A 101 -36.99 30.03 68.62
CA ILE A 101 -36.35 28.83 69.20
C ILE A 101 -36.87 27.57 68.50
N LYS A 102 -38.19 27.44 68.32
CA LYS A 102 -38.79 26.28 67.66
C LYS A 102 -38.35 26.18 66.19
N ASN A 103 -38.27 27.31 65.49
CA ASN A 103 -37.80 27.32 64.10
C ASN A 103 -36.34 26.91 64.01
N LEU A 104 -35.46 27.44 64.87
CA LEU A 104 -34.05 27.07 64.94
C LEU A 104 -33.84 25.60 65.28
N ASP A 105 -34.64 25.02 66.17
CA ASP A 105 -34.60 23.59 66.47
C ASP A 105 -34.98 22.75 65.25
N THR A 106 -36.04 23.16 64.54
CA THR A 106 -36.46 22.49 63.28
C THR A 106 -35.37 22.59 62.21
N ASP A 107 -34.75 23.76 62.05
CA ASP A 107 -33.65 23.98 61.10
C ASP A 107 -32.40 23.18 61.47
N LEU A 108 -32.06 23.11 62.76
CA LEU A 108 -30.96 22.29 63.26
C LEU A 108 -31.19 20.81 62.98
N GLN A 109 -32.40 20.30 63.29
CA GLN A 109 -32.76 18.92 62.99
C GLN A 109 -32.67 18.65 61.49
N MET A 110 -33.21 19.52 60.65
CA MET A 110 -33.15 19.40 59.20
C MET A 110 -31.70 19.36 58.70
N LEU A 111 -30.84 20.26 59.18
CA LEU A 111 -29.42 20.27 58.82
C LEU A 111 -28.72 18.99 59.22
N VAL A 112 -28.98 18.51 60.44
CA VAL A 112 -28.40 17.25 60.95
C VAL A 112 -28.85 16.07 60.09
N TYR A 113 -30.14 15.95 59.76
CA TYR A 113 -30.64 14.89 58.89
C TYR A 113 -30.04 14.96 57.50
N GLU A 114 -30.02 16.14 56.87
CA GLU A 114 -29.41 16.32 55.55
C GLU A 114 -27.93 15.95 55.57
N ASN A 115 -27.22 16.37 56.60
CA ASN A 115 -25.80 16.15 56.73
C ASN A 115 -25.47 14.66 56.97
N TYR A 116 -26.19 13.99 57.87
CA TYR A 116 -26.06 12.54 58.07
C TYR A 116 -26.45 11.76 56.81
N ASN A 117 -27.52 12.14 56.12
CA ASN A 117 -27.92 11.49 54.87
C ASN A 117 -26.86 11.66 53.78
N LYS A 118 -26.24 12.85 53.67
CA LYS A 118 -25.11 13.10 52.76
C LYS A 118 -23.90 12.25 53.14
N PHE A 119 -23.57 12.12 54.43
CA PHE A 119 -22.47 11.27 54.90
C PHE A 119 -22.71 9.78 54.65
N ILE A 120 -23.92 9.28 54.90
CA ILE A 120 -24.29 7.90 54.62
C ILE A 120 -24.21 7.64 53.11
N SER A 121 -24.78 8.54 52.29
CA SER A 121 -24.74 8.43 50.83
C SER A 121 -23.32 8.47 50.27
N ALA A 122 -22.46 9.34 50.81
CA ALA A 122 -21.05 9.40 50.46
C ALA A 122 -20.33 8.10 50.86
N THR A 123 -20.58 7.60 52.07
CA THR A 123 -20.01 6.34 52.58
C THR A 123 -20.42 5.15 51.71
N ASP A 124 -21.69 5.04 51.33
CA ASP A 124 -22.19 3.97 50.47
C ASP A 124 -21.64 4.07 49.05
N THR A 125 -21.45 5.29 48.53
CA THR A 125 -20.80 5.50 47.24
C THR A 125 -19.34 5.05 47.28
N ILE A 126 -18.60 5.38 48.34
CA ILE A 126 -17.21 4.92 48.54
C ILE A 126 -17.16 3.39 48.63
N LYS A 127 -18.10 2.76 49.36
CA LYS A 127 -18.19 1.29 49.44
C LYS A 127 -18.45 0.66 48.07
N ARG A 128 -19.38 1.20 47.28
CA ARG A 128 -19.64 0.72 45.91
C ARG A 128 -18.42 0.88 45.01
N MET A 129 -17.76 2.03 45.07
CA MET A 129 -16.53 2.27 44.31
C MET A 129 -15.43 1.27 44.69
N LYS A 130 -15.20 1.03 45.98
CA LYS A 130 -14.24 0.03 46.46
C LYS A 130 -14.53 -1.37 45.91
N ASN A 131 -15.78 -1.83 46.04
CA ASN A 131 -16.15 -3.17 45.58
C ASN A 131 -16.01 -3.32 44.05
N ASN A 132 -16.31 -2.27 43.29
CA ASN A 132 -16.14 -2.28 41.84
C ASN A 132 -14.65 -2.30 41.43
N ILE A 133 -13.80 -1.49 42.06
CA ILE A 133 -12.36 -1.44 41.79
C ILE A 133 -11.71 -2.81 42.10
N VAL A 134 -12.02 -3.40 43.25
CA VAL A 134 -11.52 -4.74 43.60
C VAL A 134 -12.02 -5.80 42.61
N GLY A 135 -13.27 -5.71 42.16
CA GLY A 135 -13.78 -6.59 41.10
C GLY A 135 -13.07 -6.41 39.75
N MET A 136 -12.68 -5.18 39.40
CA MET A 136 -11.93 -4.89 38.18
C MET A 136 -10.50 -5.45 38.21
N GLU A 137 -9.83 -5.40 39.36
CA GLU A 137 -8.49 -5.96 39.55
C GLU A 137 -8.46 -7.46 39.27
N VAL A 138 -9.37 -8.22 39.88
CA VAL A 138 -9.51 -9.67 39.64
C VAL A 138 -9.83 -9.97 38.17
N ASN A 139 -10.71 -9.18 37.54
CA ASN A 139 -11.03 -9.36 36.13
C ASN A 139 -9.82 -9.08 35.21
N MET A 140 -8.98 -8.11 35.57
CA MET A 140 -7.77 -7.77 34.82
C MET A 140 -6.71 -8.87 34.93
N GLU A 141 -6.54 -9.46 36.12
CA GLU A 141 -5.67 -10.62 36.33
C GLU A 141 -6.14 -11.81 35.49
N GLN A 142 -7.44 -12.14 35.52
CA GLN A 142 -8.00 -13.20 34.69
C GLN A 142 -7.83 -12.94 33.19
N LEU A 143 -7.90 -11.68 32.75
CA LEU A 143 -7.65 -11.31 31.37
C LEU A 143 -6.18 -11.54 31.00
N LEU A 144 -5.26 -11.14 31.86
CA LEU A 144 -3.82 -11.35 31.66
C LEU A 144 -3.51 -12.85 31.55
N ASP A 145 -4.06 -13.68 32.43
CA ASP A 145 -3.91 -15.14 32.37
C ASP A 145 -4.44 -15.73 31.06
N LYS A 146 -5.62 -15.27 30.60
CA LYS A 146 -6.17 -15.69 29.30
C LYS A 146 -5.28 -15.28 28.14
N ILE A 147 -4.73 -14.06 28.16
CA ILE A 147 -3.81 -13.58 27.12
C ILE A 147 -2.54 -14.43 27.13
N MET A 148 -1.96 -14.69 28.30
CA MET A 148 -0.77 -15.56 28.41
C MET A 148 -1.05 -16.99 27.93
N SER A 149 -2.22 -17.54 28.26
CA SER A 149 -2.65 -18.86 27.79
C SER A 149 -2.85 -18.89 26.26
N VAL A 150 -3.48 -17.86 25.69
CA VAL A 150 -3.64 -17.74 24.23
C VAL A 150 -2.29 -17.58 23.55
N GLN A 151 -1.39 -16.78 24.11
CA GLN A 151 -0.04 -16.59 23.58
C GLN A 151 0.75 -17.89 23.59
N SER A 152 0.78 -18.63 24.71
CA SER A 152 1.51 -19.91 24.78
C SER A 152 0.95 -20.96 23.83
N ARG A 153 -0.39 -21.03 23.68
CA ARG A 153 -1.04 -21.90 22.70
C ARG A 153 -0.73 -21.47 21.27
N SER A 154 -0.69 -20.17 20.99
CA SER A 154 -0.33 -19.62 19.68
C SER A 154 1.12 -19.94 19.32
N ASP A 155 2.04 -19.75 20.26
CA ASP A 155 3.46 -20.06 20.08
C ASP A 155 3.66 -21.57 19.87
N GLY A 156 2.92 -22.42 20.59
CA GLY A 156 2.91 -23.87 20.38
C GLY A 156 2.41 -24.27 18.99
N VAL A 157 1.30 -23.67 18.52
CA VAL A 157 0.79 -23.88 17.17
C VAL A 157 1.79 -23.37 16.13
N ASN A 158 2.37 -22.19 16.33
CA ASN A 158 3.29 -21.59 15.39
C ASN A 158 4.58 -22.42 15.25
N THR A 159 5.12 -22.90 16.37
CA THR A 159 6.30 -23.79 16.38
C THR A 159 5.99 -25.10 15.64
N SER A 160 4.84 -25.73 15.92
CA SER A 160 4.44 -26.96 15.22
C SER A 160 4.19 -26.75 13.71
N LEU A 161 3.62 -25.61 13.32
CA LEU A 161 3.41 -25.28 11.90
C LEU A 161 4.72 -24.89 11.20
N PHE A 162 5.69 -24.31 11.91
CA PHE A 162 6.97 -23.90 11.35
C PHE A 162 7.71 -25.10 10.75
N GLU A 163 7.84 -26.20 11.51
CA GLU A 163 8.48 -27.44 11.02
C GLU A 163 7.78 -27.97 9.77
N LYS A 164 6.43 -28.02 9.78
CA LYS A 164 5.64 -28.46 8.63
C LYS A 164 5.83 -27.55 7.41
N ARG A 165 5.87 -26.23 7.61
CA ARG A 165 6.14 -25.26 6.54
C ARG A 165 7.53 -25.46 5.94
N GLU A 166 8.54 -25.70 6.77
CA GLU A 166 9.91 -25.99 6.30
C GLU A 166 9.97 -27.30 5.50
N HIS A 167 9.30 -28.36 5.96
CA HIS A 167 9.20 -29.61 5.21
C HIS A 167 8.48 -29.43 3.87
N ILE A 168 7.39 -28.65 3.84
CA ILE A 168 6.68 -28.32 2.59
C ILE A 168 7.58 -27.51 1.67
N GLU A 169 8.36 -26.57 2.18
CA GLU A 169 9.28 -25.78 1.38
C GLU A 169 10.40 -26.64 0.79
N LYS A 170 10.98 -27.57 1.57
CA LYS A 170 11.94 -28.56 1.08
C LYS A 170 11.32 -29.39 -0.05
N LEU A 171 10.10 -29.89 0.14
CA LEU A 171 9.40 -30.67 -0.89
C LEU A 171 9.08 -29.83 -2.13
N HIS A 172 8.73 -28.55 -1.96
CA HIS A 172 8.49 -27.62 -3.06
C HIS A 172 9.77 -27.36 -3.87
N ARG A 173 10.92 -27.20 -3.21
CA ARG A 173 12.24 -27.10 -3.87
C ARG A 173 12.53 -28.37 -4.68
N THR A 174 12.32 -29.55 -4.11
CA THR A 174 12.51 -30.83 -4.80
C THR A 174 11.55 -30.99 -5.99
N ARG A 175 10.26 -30.69 -5.81
CA ARG A 175 9.27 -30.73 -6.89
C ARG A 175 9.59 -29.74 -8.01
N ASN A 176 10.08 -28.55 -7.66
CA ASN A 176 10.50 -27.56 -8.65
C ASN A 176 11.71 -28.05 -9.44
N LEU A 177 12.69 -28.65 -8.78
CA LEU A 177 13.83 -29.27 -9.46
C LEU A 177 13.36 -30.40 -10.38
N LEU A 178 12.51 -31.30 -9.87
CA LEU A 178 11.97 -32.41 -10.66
C LEU A 178 11.19 -31.91 -11.88
N ARG A 179 10.40 -30.85 -11.76
CA ARG A 179 9.69 -30.24 -12.90
C ARG A 179 10.66 -29.65 -13.91
N LYS A 180 11.76 -29.00 -13.48
CA LYS A 180 12.80 -28.51 -14.40
C LYS A 180 13.48 -29.66 -15.13
N VAL A 181 13.83 -30.73 -14.41
CA VAL A 181 14.42 -31.94 -15.01
C VAL A 181 13.44 -32.59 -15.99
N GLN A 182 12.18 -32.73 -15.62
CA GLN A 182 11.13 -33.25 -16.49
C GLN A 182 10.98 -32.41 -17.76
N PHE A 183 10.99 -31.08 -17.65
CA PHE A 183 10.95 -30.18 -18.81
C PHE A 183 12.11 -30.44 -19.78
N ILE A 184 13.31 -30.73 -19.28
CA ILE A 184 14.47 -31.04 -20.12
C ILE A 184 14.34 -32.40 -20.81
N TYR A 185 13.85 -33.43 -20.12
CA TYR A 185 13.60 -34.74 -20.73
C TYR A 185 12.45 -34.72 -21.74
N ASP A 186 11.41 -33.91 -21.49
CA ASP A 186 10.28 -33.73 -22.40
C ASP A 186 10.61 -32.73 -23.54
N LEU A 187 11.77 -32.07 -23.52
CA LEU A 187 12.12 -31.07 -24.52
C LEU A 187 12.17 -31.64 -25.95
N PRO A 188 12.83 -32.77 -26.24
CA PRO A 188 12.89 -33.28 -27.62
C PRO A 188 11.51 -33.67 -28.17
N THR A 189 10.66 -34.26 -27.33
CA THR A 189 9.30 -34.69 -27.74
C THR A 189 8.37 -33.48 -27.95
N THR A 190 8.49 -32.45 -27.11
CA THR A 190 7.75 -31.19 -27.28
C THR A 190 8.19 -30.44 -28.53
N LEU A 191 9.50 -30.36 -28.80
CA LEU A 191 10.02 -29.77 -30.04
C LEU A 191 9.54 -30.53 -31.29
N GLN A 192 9.54 -31.86 -31.24
CA GLN A 192 9.03 -32.67 -32.35
C GLN A 192 7.52 -32.46 -32.57
N LYS A 193 6.76 -32.19 -31.51
CA LYS A 193 5.35 -31.79 -31.63
C LYS A 193 5.22 -30.41 -32.27
N CYS A 194 6.06 -29.44 -31.90
CA CYS A 194 6.07 -28.11 -32.52
C CYS A 194 6.36 -28.17 -34.03
N ILE A 195 7.21 -29.10 -34.48
CA ILE A 195 7.43 -29.36 -35.92
C ILE A 195 6.14 -29.81 -36.62
N LYS A 196 5.34 -30.65 -35.96
CA LYS A 196 4.08 -31.17 -36.52
C LYS A 196 2.98 -30.11 -36.58
N THR A 197 2.96 -29.19 -35.62
CA THR A 197 1.97 -28.11 -35.54
C THR A 197 2.44 -26.81 -36.21
N GLU A 198 3.61 -26.81 -36.85
CA GLU A 198 4.27 -25.63 -37.44
C GLU A 198 4.44 -24.43 -36.49
N ALA A 199 4.42 -24.67 -35.18
CA ALA A 199 4.56 -23.66 -34.15
C ALA A 199 6.05 -23.41 -33.84
N TYR A 200 6.77 -22.84 -34.81
CA TYR A 200 8.23 -22.65 -34.70
C TYR A 200 8.62 -21.65 -33.63
N GLY A 201 7.80 -20.62 -33.36
CA GLY A 201 8.09 -19.62 -32.34
C GLY A 201 8.18 -20.18 -30.92
N ASP A 202 7.23 -21.05 -30.56
CA ASP A 202 7.26 -21.71 -29.26
C ASP A 202 8.40 -22.71 -29.14
N ALA A 203 8.75 -23.41 -30.23
CA ALA A 203 9.88 -24.32 -30.26
C ALA A 203 11.19 -23.61 -29.93
N VAL A 204 11.44 -22.46 -30.57
CA VAL A 204 12.63 -21.65 -30.32
C VAL A 204 12.64 -21.15 -28.89
N ARG A 205 11.51 -20.67 -28.35
CA ARG A 205 11.42 -20.21 -26.95
C ARG A 205 11.74 -21.33 -25.95
N PHE A 206 11.20 -22.53 -26.15
CA PHE A 206 11.49 -23.67 -25.29
C PHE A 206 12.97 -24.07 -25.35
N TYR A 207 13.56 -24.04 -26.55
CA TYR A 207 14.98 -24.34 -26.73
C TYR A 207 15.90 -23.27 -26.11
N THR A 208 15.65 -21.98 -26.36
CA THR A 208 16.39 -20.87 -25.73
C THR A 208 16.30 -20.91 -24.21
N GLY A 209 15.13 -21.25 -23.65
CA GLY A 209 14.95 -21.41 -22.21
C GLY A 209 15.72 -22.59 -21.60
N ALA A 210 15.95 -23.66 -22.38
CA ALA A 210 16.73 -24.83 -21.97
C ALA A 210 18.24 -24.68 -22.18
N MET A 211 18.66 -23.77 -23.07
CA MET A 211 20.07 -23.56 -23.45
C MET A 211 21.03 -23.34 -22.26
N PRO A 212 20.70 -22.56 -21.21
CA PRO A 212 21.60 -22.41 -20.06
C PRO A 212 21.85 -23.72 -19.30
N ILE A 213 20.84 -24.60 -19.27
CA ILE A 213 20.92 -25.90 -18.60
C ILE A 213 21.78 -26.85 -19.45
N PHE A 214 21.62 -26.85 -20.77
CA PHE A 214 22.49 -27.62 -21.66
C PHE A 214 23.93 -27.13 -21.68
N LYS A 215 24.18 -25.83 -21.49
CA LYS A 215 25.55 -25.31 -21.37
C LYS A 215 26.22 -25.76 -20.07
N ALA A 216 25.47 -25.84 -18.97
CA ALA A 216 26.02 -26.21 -17.66
C ALA A 216 26.12 -27.73 -17.44
N TYR A 217 25.14 -28.49 -17.95
CA TYR A 217 24.99 -29.93 -17.64
C TYR A 217 24.85 -30.81 -18.89
N GLY A 218 24.89 -30.23 -20.09
CA GLY A 218 24.63 -30.95 -21.34
C GLY A 218 25.67 -31.99 -21.70
N ASP A 219 26.90 -31.89 -21.20
CA ASP A 219 27.97 -32.85 -21.51
C ASP A 219 28.06 -33.99 -20.47
N SER A 220 27.13 -34.02 -19.52
CA SER A 220 27.04 -35.05 -18.46
C SER A 220 25.69 -35.77 -18.52
N SER A 221 24.79 -35.50 -17.58
CA SER A 221 23.53 -36.23 -17.41
C SER A 221 22.50 -35.98 -18.52
N PHE A 222 22.62 -34.90 -19.30
CA PHE A 222 21.64 -34.52 -20.33
C PHE A 222 22.18 -34.63 -21.77
N GLN A 223 23.26 -35.39 -21.99
CA GLN A 223 23.89 -35.49 -23.31
C GLN A 223 22.95 -36.01 -24.40
N ASP A 224 22.21 -37.08 -24.13
CA ASP A 224 21.27 -37.66 -25.09
C ASP A 224 20.12 -36.69 -25.41
N CYS A 225 19.61 -35.99 -24.39
CA CYS A 225 18.54 -35.00 -24.56
C CYS A 225 19.04 -33.78 -25.34
N LYS A 226 20.25 -33.30 -25.05
CA LYS A 226 20.89 -32.21 -25.79
C LYS A 226 21.03 -32.59 -27.26
N LYS A 227 21.61 -33.75 -27.55
CA LYS A 227 21.83 -34.24 -28.91
C LYS A 227 20.51 -34.42 -29.69
N ALA A 228 19.51 -35.06 -29.08
CA ALA A 228 18.18 -35.20 -29.67
C ALA A 228 17.50 -33.84 -29.91
N SER A 229 17.64 -32.89 -28.99
CA SER A 229 17.08 -31.54 -29.16
C SER A 229 17.79 -30.74 -30.26
N GLU A 230 19.12 -30.85 -30.38
CA GLU A 230 19.91 -30.20 -31.45
C GLU A 230 19.57 -30.78 -32.83
N GLU A 231 19.38 -32.09 -32.95
CA GLU A 231 18.91 -32.75 -34.18
C GLU A 231 17.53 -32.20 -34.58
N VAL A 232 16.58 -32.15 -33.65
CA VAL A 232 15.24 -31.60 -33.91
C VAL A 232 15.30 -30.11 -34.28
N ILE A 233 16.17 -29.32 -33.64
CA ILE A 233 16.37 -27.90 -33.98
C ILE A 233 17.00 -27.74 -35.36
N SER A 234 17.95 -28.59 -35.76
CA SER A 234 18.52 -28.55 -37.12
C SER A 234 17.45 -28.77 -38.19
N VAL A 235 16.48 -29.64 -37.92
CA VAL A 235 15.32 -29.85 -38.81
C VAL A 235 14.43 -28.61 -38.84
N ILE A 236 14.22 -27.95 -37.70
CA ILE A 236 13.49 -26.67 -37.63
C ILE A 236 14.21 -25.59 -38.44
N ILE A 237 15.54 -25.48 -38.33
CA ILE A 237 16.35 -24.51 -39.08
C ILE A 237 16.20 -24.76 -40.59
N ASN A 238 16.29 -26.00 -41.05
CA ASN A 238 16.09 -26.34 -42.46
C ASN A 238 14.67 -25.98 -42.92
N LYS A 239 13.64 -26.32 -42.14
CA LYS A 239 12.25 -25.95 -42.46
C LYS A 239 12.04 -24.43 -42.49
N LEU A 240 12.62 -23.69 -41.55
CA LEU A 240 12.57 -22.22 -41.54
C LEU A 240 13.32 -21.63 -42.74
N GLN A 241 14.44 -22.22 -43.15
CA GLN A 241 15.15 -21.81 -44.37
C GLN A 241 14.31 -22.06 -45.64
N ASP A 242 13.61 -23.19 -45.71
CA ASP A 242 12.69 -23.49 -46.80
C ASP A 242 11.52 -22.50 -46.82
N LYS A 243 10.98 -22.14 -45.65
CA LYS A 243 9.94 -21.10 -45.50
C LYS A 243 10.38 -19.71 -45.95
N VAL A 244 11.62 -19.33 -45.62
CA VAL A 244 12.22 -18.07 -46.08
C VAL A 244 12.47 -18.06 -47.60
N SER A 245 12.79 -19.23 -48.17
CA SER A 245 13.09 -19.37 -49.60
C SER A 245 11.87 -19.60 -50.48
N SER A 246 10.70 -19.88 -49.90
CA SER A 246 9.48 -20.20 -50.64
C SER A 246 8.66 -18.94 -50.92
N ASP A 247 8.39 -18.68 -52.20
CA ASP A 247 7.63 -17.49 -52.64
C ASP A 247 6.12 -17.55 -52.34
N SER A 248 5.66 -18.72 -51.86
CA SER A 248 4.26 -18.98 -51.49
C SER A 248 3.87 -18.38 -50.13
N GLU A 249 4.84 -18.01 -49.29
CA GLU A 249 4.56 -17.55 -47.91
C GLU A 249 4.45 -16.02 -47.80
N SER A 250 3.59 -15.57 -46.87
CA SER A 250 3.35 -14.15 -46.63
C SER A 250 4.62 -13.45 -46.15
N ILE A 251 4.76 -12.16 -46.49
CA ILE A 251 5.91 -11.32 -46.10
C ILE A 251 6.13 -11.33 -44.57
N GLN A 252 5.02 -11.39 -43.81
CA GLN A 252 5.04 -11.47 -42.35
C GLN A 252 5.59 -12.82 -41.83
N ALA A 253 5.19 -13.94 -42.42
CA ALA A 253 5.69 -15.26 -42.04
C ALA A 253 7.19 -15.43 -42.33
N ARG A 254 7.66 -14.81 -43.43
CA ARG A 254 9.09 -14.75 -43.76
C ARG A 254 9.88 -13.89 -42.77
N ALA A 255 9.35 -12.73 -42.37
CA ALA A 255 9.98 -11.90 -41.35
C ALA A 255 10.04 -12.61 -39.99
N GLU A 256 8.97 -13.28 -39.57
CA GLU A 256 8.92 -14.08 -38.34
C GLU A 256 9.93 -15.24 -38.39
N ALA A 257 10.04 -15.95 -39.52
CA ALA A 257 11.03 -17.01 -39.69
C ALA A 257 12.47 -16.50 -39.57
N VAL A 258 12.78 -15.34 -40.15
CA VAL A 258 14.12 -14.72 -40.02
C VAL A 258 14.39 -14.25 -38.58
N MET A 259 13.40 -13.68 -37.88
CA MET A 259 13.56 -13.33 -36.46
C MET A 259 13.83 -14.57 -35.58
N LEU A 260 13.14 -15.67 -35.84
CA LEU A 260 13.34 -16.92 -35.10
C LEU A 260 14.71 -17.54 -35.37
N LEU A 261 15.22 -17.45 -36.61
CA LEU A 261 16.58 -17.86 -36.95
C LEU A 261 17.63 -17.00 -36.25
N LYS A 262 17.39 -15.69 -36.10
CA LYS A 262 18.25 -14.79 -35.30
C LYS A 262 18.26 -15.17 -33.82
N GLN A 263 17.12 -15.56 -33.26
CA GLN A 263 17.01 -15.98 -31.85
C GLN A 263 17.71 -17.32 -31.55
N LEU A 264 17.97 -18.13 -32.59
CA LEU A 264 18.72 -19.39 -32.51
C LEU A 264 20.23 -19.22 -32.73
N ASP A 265 20.76 -17.99 -32.77
CA ASP A 265 22.18 -17.67 -33.05
C ASP A 265 22.71 -18.22 -34.39
N PHE A 266 21.84 -18.40 -35.41
CA PHE A 266 22.29 -18.81 -36.74
C PHE A 266 22.94 -17.64 -37.48
N PRO A 267 24.11 -17.82 -38.14
CA PRO A 267 24.80 -16.72 -38.82
C PRO A 267 23.97 -16.20 -40.00
N VAL A 268 23.45 -14.99 -39.80
CA VAL A 268 22.55 -14.26 -40.71
C VAL A 268 23.20 -13.99 -42.07
N GLU A 269 24.53 -13.99 -42.16
CA GLU A 269 25.28 -13.70 -43.40
C GLU A 269 25.04 -14.73 -44.51
N ASN A 270 24.84 -16.01 -44.18
CA ASN A 270 24.57 -17.05 -45.18
C ASN A 270 23.11 -17.03 -45.67
N LEU A 271 22.19 -16.47 -44.87
CA LEU A 271 20.81 -16.21 -45.29
C LEU A 271 20.73 -14.95 -46.16
N LYS A 272 21.50 -13.91 -45.78
CA LYS A 272 21.57 -12.62 -46.47
C LYS A 272 22.01 -12.77 -47.92
N SER A 273 23.09 -13.50 -48.19
CA SER A 273 23.57 -13.76 -49.55
C SER A 273 22.54 -14.52 -50.40
N LYS A 274 21.89 -15.53 -49.82
CA LYS A 274 20.90 -16.37 -50.52
C LYS A 274 19.59 -15.63 -50.80
N LEU A 275 19.18 -14.72 -49.92
CA LEU A 275 18.00 -13.87 -50.12
C LEU A 275 18.30 -12.74 -51.12
N LEU A 276 19.51 -12.18 -51.10
CA LEU A 276 19.97 -11.22 -52.11
C LEU A 276 20.04 -11.84 -53.51
N GLU A 277 20.60 -13.04 -53.64
CA GLU A 277 20.66 -13.77 -54.92
C GLU A 277 19.25 -14.06 -55.47
N LYS A 278 18.29 -14.37 -54.59
CA LYS A 278 16.89 -14.56 -54.98
C LYS A 278 16.20 -13.27 -55.39
N LEU A 279 16.44 -12.16 -54.68
CA LEU A 279 15.96 -10.83 -55.09
C LEU A 279 16.54 -10.43 -56.45
N GLU A 280 17.82 -10.68 -56.70
CA GLU A 280 18.44 -10.44 -58.01
C GLU A 280 17.79 -11.29 -59.12
N GLN A 281 17.50 -12.57 -58.87
CA GLN A 281 16.80 -13.43 -59.82
C GLN A 281 15.39 -12.93 -60.14
N PHE A 282 14.60 -12.55 -59.12
CA PHE A 282 13.26 -11.98 -59.30
C PHE A 282 13.27 -10.67 -60.09
N LEU A 283 14.28 -9.83 -59.85
CA LEU A 283 14.45 -8.55 -60.56
C LEU A 283 14.82 -8.75 -62.04
N VAL A 284 15.64 -9.75 -62.34
CA VAL A 284 15.97 -10.13 -63.72
C VAL A 284 14.73 -10.66 -64.45
N GLU A 285 13.88 -11.42 -63.76
CA GLU A 285 12.64 -11.97 -64.34
C GLU A 285 11.59 -10.88 -64.65
N LEU A 286 11.52 -9.83 -63.82
CA LEU A 286 10.68 -8.66 -64.08
C LEU A 286 11.15 -7.85 -65.30
N ASP A 287 12.46 -7.72 -65.52
CA ASP A 287 13.03 -7.03 -66.70
C ASP A 287 12.71 -7.80 -68.00
N LEU A 288 12.81 -9.13 -67.99
CA LEU A 288 12.44 -10.01 -69.11
C LEU A 288 10.95 -9.94 -69.48
N SER A 289 10.08 -9.76 -68.49
CA SER A 289 8.63 -9.63 -68.74
C SER A 289 8.26 -8.37 -69.52
N LYS A 290 9.12 -7.34 -69.49
CA LYS A 290 8.90 -6.07 -70.19
C LYS A 290 9.29 -6.16 -71.67
N GLU A 291 10.35 -6.89 -72.00
CA GLU A 291 10.81 -7.08 -73.39
C GLU A 291 9.81 -7.87 -74.26
N MET A 292 8.98 -8.74 -73.68
CA MET A 292 7.99 -9.52 -74.43
C MET A 292 6.69 -8.74 -74.74
N SER A 293 6.49 -7.55 -74.15
CA SER A 293 5.23 -6.80 -74.28
C SER A 293 5.26 -5.68 -75.35
N THR A 294 6.42 -5.37 -75.92
CA THR A 294 6.57 -4.38 -76.99
C THR A 294 6.81 -5.07 -78.33
N GLY A 295 5.80 -5.77 -78.83
CA GLY A 295 5.87 -6.35 -80.15
C GLY A 295 4.62 -7.13 -80.51
N THR A 296 3.59 -6.44 -81.01
CA THR A 296 2.91 -6.72 -82.29
C THR A 296 1.71 -5.78 -82.40
N ALA A 297 1.72 -4.95 -83.44
CA ALA A 297 0.59 -4.16 -83.87
C ALA A 297 -0.48 -5.06 -84.49
N ASP A 298 -1.76 -4.77 -84.24
CA ASP A 298 -2.75 -4.93 -85.30
C ASP A 298 -3.72 -3.75 -85.33
N SER A 299 -4.06 -3.35 -86.55
CA SER A 299 -4.65 -2.06 -86.91
C SER A 299 -6.18 -2.16 -87.02
N SER A 300 -6.93 -1.11 -86.65
CA SER A 300 -7.88 -0.40 -87.56
C SER A 300 -8.82 0.61 -86.86
N GLU A 301 -8.67 1.86 -87.31
CA GLU A 301 -9.66 2.92 -87.62
C GLU A 301 -10.90 3.18 -86.73
N SER A 302 -11.06 4.43 -86.26
CA SER A 302 -11.80 5.48 -87.02
C SER A 302 -12.16 6.73 -86.18
N SER A 303 -11.71 7.90 -86.66
CA SER A 303 -12.30 9.28 -86.57
C SER A 303 -12.57 9.92 -85.17
N ASN A 304 -12.40 11.22 -84.88
CA ASN A 304 -12.15 12.43 -85.67
C ASN A 304 -11.77 13.57 -84.68
N GLY A 305 -10.93 14.53 -85.10
CA GLY A 305 -10.99 15.94 -84.67
C GLY A 305 -10.19 16.41 -83.44
N GLY A 306 -9.10 17.15 -83.70
CA GLY A 306 -8.87 18.46 -83.05
C GLY A 306 -7.97 18.57 -81.80
N SER A 307 -6.80 19.16 -82.03
CA SER A 307 -6.04 20.05 -81.12
C SER A 307 -5.15 19.47 -80.00
N GLN A 308 -3.86 19.78 -80.16
CA GLN A 308 -2.72 19.76 -79.22
C GLN A 308 -3.02 19.70 -77.71
N SER A 309 -2.50 18.66 -77.06
CA SER A 309 -1.77 18.76 -75.78
C SER A 309 -0.81 17.58 -75.66
N VAL A 310 0.48 17.85 -75.42
CA VAL A 310 1.51 16.84 -75.17
C VAL A 310 1.20 16.15 -73.84
N SER A 311 0.60 14.96 -73.92
CA SER A 311 0.45 14.04 -72.80
C SER A 311 1.59 13.04 -72.86
N VAL A 312 2.59 13.23 -72.00
CA VAL A 312 3.54 12.17 -71.66
C VAL A 312 2.74 11.18 -70.83
N GLY A 313 2.32 10.08 -71.45
CA GLY A 313 1.65 8.98 -70.78
C GLY A 313 2.55 8.38 -69.68
N PRO A 314 1.97 7.88 -68.58
CA PRO A 314 2.73 7.45 -67.42
C PRO A 314 3.51 6.18 -67.77
N ILE A 315 4.84 6.28 -67.69
CA ILE A 315 5.73 5.13 -67.72
C ILE A 315 5.44 4.35 -66.43
N SER A 316 4.68 3.25 -66.56
CA SER A 316 4.64 2.08 -65.67
C SER A 316 4.95 2.38 -64.19
N GLU A 317 3.98 2.88 -63.44
CA GLU A 317 4.08 3.10 -61.98
C GLU A 317 4.00 1.80 -61.15
N VAL A 318 3.63 0.68 -61.78
CA VAL A 318 3.34 -0.59 -61.10
C VAL A 318 4.61 -1.28 -60.55
N PRO A 319 5.72 -1.42 -61.30
CA PRO A 319 6.91 -2.12 -60.82
C PRO A 319 7.63 -1.36 -59.69
N THR A 320 7.57 -0.03 -59.70
CA THR A 320 8.27 0.81 -58.71
C THR A 320 7.65 0.69 -57.32
N ARG A 321 6.33 0.49 -57.23
CA ARG A 321 5.64 0.40 -55.94
C ARG A 321 5.90 -0.93 -55.26
N GLU A 322 5.78 -2.03 -55.99
CA GLU A 322 6.06 -3.38 -55.50
C GLU A 322 7.54 -3.51 -55.11
N PHE A 323 8.45 -2.93 -55.90
CA PHE A 323 9.88 -2.87 -55.56
C PHE A 323 10.14 -2.10 -54.26
N VAL A 324 9.54 -0.92 -54.07
CA VAL A 324 9.71 -0.13 -52.84
C VAL A 324 9.19 -0.87 -51.62
N GLU A 325 8.06 -1.60 -51.75
CA GLU A 325 7.51 -2.41 -50.67
C GLU A 325 8.41 -3.60 -50.31
N VAL A 326 9.03 -4.26 -51.31
CA VAL A 326 9.99 -5.36 -51.10
C VAL A 326 11.31 -4.86 -50.49
N VAL A 327 11.84 -3.74 -50.97
CA VAL A 327 13.05 -3.10 -50.42
C VAL A 327 12.81 -2.63 -48.99
N HIS A 328 11.64 -2.06 -48.70
CA HIS A 328 11.25 -1.66 -47.34
C HIS A 328 11.11 -2.88 -46.42
N ALA A 329 10.47 -3.96 -46.87
CA ALA A 329 10.36 -5.20 -46.10
C ALA A 329 11.74 -5.80 -45.80
N TYR A 330 12.66 -5.81 -46.78
CA TYR A 330 14.04 -6.27 -46.58
C TYR A 330 14.81 -5.39 -45.58
N HIS A 331 14.65 -4.07 -45.66
CA HIS A 331 15.25 -3.12 -44.72
C HIS A 331 14.76 -3.31 -43.28
N VAL A 332 13.46 -3.62 -43.09
CA VAL A 332 12.89 -3.95 -41.78
C VAL A 332 13.48 -5.25 -41.21
N ILE A 333 13.83 -6.22 -42.07
CA ILE A 333 14.36 -7.52 -41.67
C ILE A 333 15.88 -7.48 -41.43
N PHE A 334 16.62 -6.64 -42.17
CA PHE A 334 18.09 -6.52 -42.08
C PHE A 334 18.56 -5.05 -42.00
N PRO A 335 18.60 -4.45 -40.80
CA PRO A 335 19.10 -3.08 -40.63
C PRO A 335 20.61 -2.95 -40.93
N ASP A 336 21.39 -4.03 -40.75
CA ASP A 336 22.86 -4.01 -40.88
C ASP A 336 23.36 -4.19 -42.33
N SER A 337 22.47 -4.33 -43.33
CA SER A 337 22.83 -4.58 -44.75
C SER A 337 22.55 -3.40 -45.68
N GLU A 338 22.34 -2.21 -45.13
CA GLU A 338 21.94 -0.99 -45.85
C GLU A 338 22.88 -0.68 -47.05
N GLU A 339 24.20 -0.84 -46.89
CA GLU A 339 25.16 -0.54 -47.97
C GLU A 339 24.99 -1.45 -49.20
N GLN A 340 24.71 -2.74 -49.00
CA GLN A 340 24.53 -3.69 -50.10
C GLN A 340 23.18 -3.50 -50.80
N LEU A 341 22.14 -3.20 -50.03
CA LEU A 341 20.82 -2.87 -50.56
C LEU A 341 20.85 -1.57 -51.38
N VAL A 342 21.51 -0.53 -50.85
CA VAL A 342 21.68 0.76 -51.54
C VAL A 342 22.46 0.59 -52.85
N LYS A 343 23.49 -0.28 -52.88
CA LYS A 343 24.22 -0.59 -54.11
C LYS A 343 23.32 -1.28 -55.15
N LEU A 344 22.51 -2.23 -54.73
CA LEU A 344 21.60 -2.98 -55.61
C LEU A 344 20.49 -2.08 -56.17
N VAL A 345 19.91 -1.21 -55.34
CA VAL A 345 18.93 -0.19 -55.77
C VAL A 345 19.56 0.80 -56.77
N ARG A 346 20.82 1.22 -56.53
CA ARG A 346 21.55 2.09 -57.44
C ARG A 346 21.80 1.42 -58.79
N ASP A 347 22.29 0.18 -58.79
CA ASP A 347 22.59 -0.55 -60.02
C ASP A 347 21.32 -0.81 -60.85
N LEU A 348 20.19 -1.10 -60.19
CA LEU A 348 18.90 -1.28 -60.85
C LEU A 348 18.35 0.03 -61.43
N THR A 349 18.40 1.13 -60.68
CA THR A 349 17.95 2.45 -61.18
C THR A 349 18.81 2.91 -62.35
N THR A 350 20.12 2.66 -62.32
CA THR A 350 20.99 2.95 -63.48
C THR A 350 20.64 2.11 -64.70
N ARG A 351 20.35 0.80 -64.52
CA ARG A 351 19.94 -0.08 -65.64
C ARG A 351 18.58 0.31 -66.23
N HIS A 352 17.58 0.62 -65.41
CA HIS A 352 16.29 1.11 -65.93
C HIS A 352 16.43 2.46 -66.64
N PHE A 353 17.28 3.36 -66.13
CA PHE A 353 17.55 4.62 -66.80
C PHE A 353 18.26 4.41 -68.14
N GLU A 354 19.24 3.51 -68.21
CA GLU A 354 19.91 3.15 -69.46
C GLU A 354 18.96 2.49 -70.47
N ALA A 355 18.11 1.55 -70.03
CA ALA A 355 17.11 0.91 -70.88
C ALA A 355 16.09 1.93 -71.42
N ALA A 356 15.58 2.83 -70.57
CA ALA A 356 14.68 3.91 -70.99
C ALA A 356 15.39 4.88 -71.96
N ASN A 357 16.67 5.18 -71.75
CA ASN A 357 17.44 6.03 -72.64
C ASN A 357 17.70 5.36 -74.01
N GLN A 358 17.90 4.04 -74.04
CA GLN A 358 18.01 3.27 -75.28
C GLN A 358 16.67 3.23 -76.04
N GLU A 359 15.54 3.04 -75.35
CA GLU A 359 14.19 3.13 -75.92
C GLU A 359 13.96 4.51 -76.55
N ILE A 360 14.32 5.59 -75.84
CA ILE A 360 14.21 6.97 -76.34
C ILE A 360 15.14 7.19 -77.53
N GLN A 361 16.38 6.69 -77.51
CA GLN A 361 17.29 6.81 -78.65
C GLN A 361 16.80 6.04 -79.88
N ASN A 362 16.20 4.86 -79.68
CA ASN A 362 15.58 4.07 -80.73
C ASN A 362 14.32 4.75 -81.31
N GLN A 363 13.51 5.39 -80.46
CA GLN A 363 12.39 6.21 -80.93
C GLN A 363 12.85 7.46 -81.67
N ILE A 364 13.91 8.14 -81.22
CA ILE A 364 14.47 9.32 -81.90
C ILE A 364 15.13 8.92 -83.23
N SER A 365 15.82 7.78 -83.30
CA SER A 365 16.43 7.30 -84.54
C SER A 365 15.37 6.85 -85.55
N SER A 366 14.30 6.18 -85.08
CA SER A 366 13.11 5.85 -85.87
C SER A 366 12.36 7.10 -86.35
N ALA A 367 12.16 8.10 -85.48
CA ALA A 367 11.54 9.38 -85.83
C ALA A 367 12.39 10.23 -86.79
N LYS A 368 13.72 10.17 -86.69
CA LYS A 368 14.63 10.79 -87.66
C LYS A 368 14.59 10.08 -89.01
N LEU A 369 14.43 8.76 -89.04
CA LEU A 369 14.24 7.96 -90.26
C LEU A 369 12.89 8.26 -90.93
N SER A 370 11.80 8.35 -90.16
CA SER A 370 10.47 8.66 -90.69
C SER A 370 10.36 10.10 -91.22
N ASN A 371 11.05 11.07 -90.61
CA ASN A 371 11.11 12.45 -91.11
C ASN A 371 11.95 12.58 -92.40
N ARG A 372 12.92 11.70 -92.67
CA ARG A 372 13.67 11.70 -93.95
C ARG A 372 12.90 11.09 -95.13
N LEU A 373 11.84 10.33 -94.88
CA LEU A 373 10.97 9.77 -95.91
C LEU A 373 9.81 10.70 -96.31
N ARG A 374 9.66 11.88 -95.66
CA ARG A 374 8.56 12.83 -95.87
C ARG A 374 8.98 14.13 -96.60
N THR A 375 10.21 14.20 -97.09
CA THR A 375 10.73 15.24 -98.01
C THR A 375 11.23 14.57 -99.27
#